data_AF-A0A7C5M5Q2-F1
#
_entry.id   AF-A0A7C5M5Q2-F1
#
_cell.length_a   1.000
_cell.length_b   1.000
_cell.length_c   1.000
_cell.angle_alpha   90.00
_cell.angle_beta   90.00
_cell.angle_gamma   90.00
#
_symmetry.space_group_name_H-M   'P 1'
#
loop_
_entity.id
_entity.type
_entity.pdbx_description
1 polymer ?
#
loop_
_entity_poly.entity_id
_entity_poly.type
_entity_poly.pdbx_seq_one_letter_code
_entity_poly.pdbx_strand_id
1 'polypeptide(L)'
;MKRVKKCIEVLGEGLKEYYNGNFEKFSETAKKVSKIEHEADLIKGNIRAHLPKSILMPVDKGQFQWLLREQDAILDHAENLAEMLDMRHTKIPEELRSLFIEHLEKVMETVRAMEGAMS
;
A
#
# COMPACT_ATOMS: atom_id res chain seq x y z
N MET A 1 -8.45 -5.44 -3.10
CA MET A 1 -7.87 -6.55 -2.31
C MET A 1 -6.46 -6.88 -2.77
N LYS A 2 -6.24 -7.76 -3.77
CA LYS A 2 -4.88 -8.19 -4.23
C LYS A 2 -3.86 -7.07 -4.53
N ARG A 3 -4.34 -5.86 -4.86
CA ARG A 3 -3.49 -4.67 -5.11
C ARG A 3 -2.84 -4.12 -3.86
N VAL A 4 -3.53 -4.12 -2.72
CA VAL A 4 -3.02 -3.61 -1.44
C VAL A 4 -1.84 -4.46 -0.97
N LYS A 5 -2.04 -5.78 -0.87
CA LYS A 5 -0.95 -6.70 -0.53
C LYS A 5 0.24 -6.58 -1.49
N LYS A 6 -0.02 -6.59 -2.80
CA LYS A 6 1.05 -6.45 -3.80
C LYS A 6 1.84 -5.14 -3.62
N CYS A 7 1.15 -4.04 -3.37
CA CYS A 7 1.79 -2.74 -3.15
C CYS A 7 2.70 -2.77 -1.92
N ILE A 8 2.19 -3.30 -0.80
CA ILE A 8 2.93 -3.39 0.46
C ILE A 8 4.10 -4.38 0.38
N GLU A 9 3.97 -5.48 -0.36
CA GLU A 9 5.08 -6.41 -0.62
C GLU A 9 6.19 -5.73 -1.45
N VAL A 10 5.82 -5.04 -2.54
CA VAL A 10 6.77 -4.31 -3.38
C VAL A 10 7.47 -3.19 -2.60
N LEU A 11 6.71 -2.40 -1.83
CA LEU A 11 7.26 -1.35 -0.98
C LEU A 11 8.19 -1.93 0.08
N GLY A 12 7.82 -3.06 0.70
CA GLY A 12 8.64 -3.71 1.72
C GLY A 12 9.98 -4.21 1.20
N GLU A 13 10.00 -4.79 -0.01
CA GLU A 13 11.24 -5.16 -0.69
C GLU A 13 12.09 -3.92 -1.01
N GLY A 14 11.48 -2.84 -1.49
CA GLY A 14 12.18 -1.58 -1.75
C GLY A 14 12.79 -0.98 -0.48
N LEU A 15 12.03 -0.91 0.61
CA LEU A 15 12.50 -0.33 1.87
C LEU A 15 13.71 -1.08 2.42
N LYS A 16 13.75 -2.42 2.27
CA LYS A 16 14.94 -3.21 2.63
C LYS A 16 16.16 -2.81 1.80
N GLU A 17 16.01 -2.61 0.49
CA GLU A 17 17.08 -2.08 -0.37
C GLU A 17 17.49 -0.64 0.01
N TYR A 18 16.52 0.23 0.34
CA TYR A 18 16.77 1.59 0.78
C TYR A 18 17.59 1.65 2.06
N TYR A 19 17.25 0.82 3.06
CA TYR A 19 17.97 0.74 4.32
C TYR A 19 19.41 0.22 4.15
N ASN A 20 19.65 -0.58 3.11
CA ASN A 20 20.99 -1.02 2.71
C ASN A 20 21.77 0.02 1.88
N GLY A 21 21.16 1.17 1.55
CA GLY A 21 21.77 2.26 0.80
C GLY A 21 21.64 2.16 -0.72
N ASN A 22 20.82 1.23 -1.22
CA ASN A 22 20.62 1.01 -2.66
C ASN A 22 19.51 1.93 -3.21
N PHE A 23 19.74 3.24 -3.18
CA PHE A 23 18.73 4.25 -3.54
C PHE A 23 18.24 4.18 -4.99
N GLU A 24 19.11 3.85 -5.95
CA GLU A 24 18.71 3.73 -7.37
C GLU A 24 17.66 2.63 -7.57
N LYS A 25 17.85 1.47 -6.93
CA LYS A 25 16.86 0.38 -6.97
C LYS A 25 15.56 0.78 -6.27
N PHE A 26 15.65 1.55 -5.19
CA PHE A 26 14.47 2.06 -4.51
C PHE A 26 13.63 2.98 -5.41
N SER A 27 14.26 3.81 -6.24
CA SER A 27 13.55 4.67 -7.20
C SER A 27 12.70 3.86 -8.19
N GLU A 28 13.19 2.70 -8.63
CA GLU A 28 12.37 1.77 -9.44
C GLU A 28 11.18 1.23 -8.66
N THR A 29 11.35 0.96 -7.37
CA THR A 29 10.26 0.53 -6.49
C THR A 29 9.23 1.64 -6.30
N ALA A 30 9.65 2.89 -6.08
CA ALA A 30 8.73 4.02 -5.95
C ALA A 30 7.84 4.18 -7.19
N LYS A 31 8.42 4.06 -8.39
CA LYS A 31 7.65 4.05 -9.66
C LYS A 31 6.68 2.88 -9.75
N LYS A 32 7.05 1.70 -9.27
CA LYS A 32 6.17 0.53 -9.25
C LYS A 32 5.00 0.72 -8.28
N VAL A 33 5.26 1.30 -7.10
CA VAL A 33 4.24 1.62 -6.08
C VAL A 33 3.23 2.61 -6.65
N SER A 34 3.69 3.73 -7.22
CA SER A 34 2.81 4.73 -7.86
C SER A 34 1.96 4.14 -8.99
N LYS A 35 2.55 3.26 -9.82
CA LYS A 35 1.78 2.55 -10.85
C LYS A 35 0.68 1.64 -10.24
N ILE A 36 0.96 0.97 -9.13
CA ILE A 36 -0.01 0.09 -8.47
C ILE A 36 -1.15 0.90 -7.85
N GLU A 37 -0.84 2.04 -7.23
CA GLU A 37 -1.82 3.00 -6.72
C GLU A 37 -2.75 3.44 -7.86
N HIS A 38 -2.18 3.93 -8.96
CA HIS A 38 -2.97 4.43 -10.08
C HIS A 38 -3.90 3.36 -10.67
N GLU A 39 -3.39 2.12 -10.82
CA GLU A 39 -4.21 0.99 -11.25
C GLU A 39 -5.34 0.65 -10.26
N ALA A 40 -5.10 0.79 -8.96
CA ALA A 40 -6.11 0.55 -7.93
C ALA A 40 -7.17 1.66 -7.92
N ASP A 41 -6.77 2.91 -8.14
CA ASP A 41 -7.67 4.05 -8.13
C ASP A 41 -8.62 4.02 -9.35
N LEU A 42 -8.12 3.60 -10.52
CA LEU A 42 -8.94 3.26 -11.68
C LEU A 42 -9.95 2.14 -11.40
N ILE A 43 -9.54 1.09 -10.67
CA ILE A 43 -10.44 0.00 -10.27
C ILE A 43 -11.52 0.53 -9.32
N LYS A 44 -11.15 1.34 -8.33
CA LYS A 44 -12.07 1.98 -7.39
C LYS A 44 -13.07 2.88 -8.11
N GLY A 45 -12.62 3.68 -9.09
CA GLY A 45 -13.49 4.49 -9.95
C GLY A 45 -14.51 3.63 -10.70
N ASN A 46 -14.07 2.54 -11.32
CA ASN A 46 -14.94 1.60 -12.02
C ASN A 46 -15.95 0.93 -11.08
N ILE A 47 -15.54 0.50 -9.89
CA ILE A 47 -16.44 -0.08 -8.88
C ILE A 47 -17.53 0.92 -8.50
N ARG A 48 -17.16 2.18 -8.22
CA ARG A 48 -18.13 3.23 -7.85
C ARG A 48 -19.11 3.55 -8.98
N ALA A 49 -18.63 3.56 -10.23
CA ALA A 49 -19.47 3.84 -11.40
C ALA A 49 -20.51 2.73 -11.68
N HIS A 50 -20.15 1.47 -11.42
CA HIS A 50 -21.02 0.31 -11.66
C HIS A 50 -21.78 -0.15 -10.41
N LEU A 51 -21.63 0.53 -9.27
CA LEU A 51 -22.31 0.17 -8.04
C LEU A 51 -23.82 0.45 -8.19
N PRO A 52 -24.70 -0.56 -8.07
CA PRO A 52 -26.13 -0.37 -8.24
C PRO A 52 -26.69 0.66 -7.24
N LYS A 53 -27.63 1.48 -7.72
CA LYS A 53 -28.36 2.45 -6.87
C LYS A 53 -29.39 1.78 -5.94
N SER A 54 -29.70 0.50 -6.16
CA SER A 54 -30.79 -0.27 -5.55
C SER A 54 -30.56 -0.67 -4.09
N ILE A 55 -31.67 -0.94 -3.39
CA ILE A 55 -31.83 -1.37 -1.98
C ILE A 55 -31.30 -2.80 -1.70
N LEU A 56 -31.11 -3.64 -2.72
CA LEU A 56 -30.70 -5.04 -2.55
C LEU A 56 -29.24 -5.23 -2.99
N MET A 57 -28.32 -5.21 -2.02
CA MET A 57 -26.97 -5.75 -2.17
C MET A 57 -26.78 -6.93 -1.19
N PRO A 58 -25.99 -7.95 -1.55
CA PRO A 58 -25.68 -9.08 -0.66
C PRO A 58 -24.84 -8.67 0.55
N VAL A 59 -24.29 -7.46 0.55
CA VAL A 59 -23.48 -6.87 1.63
C VAL A 59 -23.96 -5.45 1.91
N ASP A 60 -23.78 -4.98 3.15
CA ASP A 60 -24.11 -3.61 3.50
C ASP A 60 -23.29 -2.60 2.67
N LYS A 61 -23.97 -1.59 2.13
CA LYS A 61 -23.37 -0.60 1.25
C LYS A 61 -22.38 0.31 1.98
N GLY A 62 -22.70 0.67 3.22
CA GLY A 62 -21.83 1.49 4.06
C GLY A 62 -20.54 0.76 4.38
N GLN A 63 -20.64 -0.50 4.81
CA GLN A 63 -19.50 -1.37 5.09
C GLN A 63 -18.63 -1.57 3.84
N PHE A 64 -19.23 -1.82 2.68
CA PHE A 64 -18.47 -1.97 1.44
C PHE A 64 -17.72 -0.69 1.05
N GLN A 65 -18.37 0.47 1.15
CA GLN A 65 -17.71 1.75 0.86
C GLN A 65 -16.62 2.09 1.86
N TRP A 66 -16.85 1.82 3.14
CA TRP A 66 -15.86 1.98 4.19
C TRP A 66 -14.63 1.11 3.91
N LEU A 67 -14.83 -0.17 3.63
CA LEU A 67 -13.76 -1.10 3.30
C LEU A 67 -12.96 -0.68 2.06
N LEU A 68 -13.64 -0.16 1.04
CA LEU A 68 -12.97 0.35 -0.17
C LEU A 68 -12.12 1.58 0.15
N ARG A 69 -12.60 2.47 1.04
CA ARG A 69 -11.86 3.66 1.50
C ARG A 69 -10.63 3.30 2.33
N GLU A 70 -10.75 2.33 3.23
CA GLU A 70 -9.58 1.93 4.06
C GLU A 70 -8.48 1.28 3.21
N GLN A 71 -8.85 0.47 2.20
CA GLN A 71 -7.87 -0.09 1.25
C GLN A 71 -7.15 0.99 0.44
N ASP A 72 -7.89 2.02 0.04
CA ASP A 72 -7.40 3.17 -0.71
C ASP A 72 -6.38 3.97 0.10
N ALA A 73 -6.73 4.31 1.34
CA ALA A 73 -5.85 5.04 2.24
C ALA A 73 -4.50 4.32 2.46
N ILE A 74 -4.49 2.97 2.51
CA ILE A 74 -3.25 2.19 2.62
C ILE A 74 -2.36 2.40 1.39
N LEU A 75 -2.94 2.42 0.19
CA LEU A 75 -2.20 2.63 -1.05
C LEU A 75 -1.66 4.05 -1.14
N ASP A 76 -2.47 5.05 -0.80
CA ASP A 76 -2.05 6.45 -0.76
C ASP A 76 -0.88 6.65 0.21
N HIS A 77 -0.95 6.05 1.40
CA HIS A 77 0.14 6.14 2.38
C HIS A 77 1.41 5.44 1.90
N ALA A 78 1.27 4.30 1.21
CA ALA A 78 2.41 3.60 0.63
C ALA A 78 3.09 4.42 -0.48
N GLU A 79 2.31 5.06 -1.36
CA GLU A 79 2.82 5.94 -2.41
C GLU A 79 3.52 7.18 -1.82
N ASN A 80 2.84 7.89 -0.92
CA ASN A 80 3.40 9.08 -0.28
C ASN A 80 4.74 8.78 0.42
N LEU A 81 4.84 7.63 1.11
CA LEU A 81 6.10 7.21 1.74
C LEU A 81 7.18 6.94 0.69
N ALA A 82 6.85 6.24 -0.40
CA ALA A 82 7.80 5.91 -1.45
C ALA A 82 8.31 7.18 -2.16
N GLU A 83 7.42 8.10 -2.52
CA GLU A 83 7.77 9.38 -3.13
C GLU A 83 8.64 10.23 -2.20
N MET A 84 8.26 10.34 -0.93
CA MET A 84 9.03 11.12 0.05
C MET A 84 10.48 10.61 0.19
N LEU A 85 10.66 9.29 0.23
CA LEU A 85 11.99 8.67 0.36
C LEU A 85 12.81 8.75 -0.94
N ASP A 86 12.17 8.74 -2.10
CA ASP A 86 12.82 8.93 -3.41
C ASP A 86 13.24 10.40 -3.63
N MET A 87 12.40 11.36 -3.22
CA MET A 87 12.72 12.79 -3.30
C MET A 87 13.93 13.17 -2.44
N ARG A 88 14.15 12.46 -1.33
CA ARG A 88 15.28 12.69 -0.43
C ARG A 88 15.86 11.37 0.07
N HIS A 89 17.01 11.00 -0.49
CA HIS A 89 17.83 9.87 -0.05
C HIS A 89 18.39 10.07 1.37
N THR A 90 17.52 9.87 2.35
CA THR A 90 17.78 10.01 3.78
C THR A 90 18.54 8.78 4.24
N LYS A 91 19.79 8.97 4.65
CA LYS A 91 20.58 7.89 5.23
C LYS A 91 20.04 7.55 6.62
N ILE A 92 19.62 6.31 6.79
CA ILE A 92 19.16 5.81 8.08
C ILE A 92 20.37 5.40 8.92
N PRO A 93 20.51 5.90 10.16
CA PRO A 93 21.52 5.47 11.12
C PRO A 93 21.47 3.94 11.32
N GLU A 94 22.63 3.32 11.45
CA GLU A 94 22.74 1.85 11.50
C GLU A 94 21.98 1.26 12.70
N GLU A 95 21.98 1.98 13.82
CA GLU A 95 21.30 1.61 15.06
C GLU A 95 19.78 1.56 14.92
N LEU A 96 19.21 2.28 13.94
CA LEU A 96 17.77 2.34 13.71
C LEU A 96 17.29 1.37 12.62
N ARG A 97 18.20 0.81 11.81
CA ARG A 97 17.83 -0.04 10.67
C ARG A 97 17.01 -1.27 11.09
N SER A 98 17.42 -1.93 12.17
CA SER A 98 16.71 -3.10 12.70
C SER A 98 15.29 -2.75 13.13
N LEU A 99 15.13 -1.62 13.85
CA LEU A 99 13.83 -1.12 14.30
C LEU A 99 12.89 -0.78 13.12
N PHE A 100 13.43 -0.16 12.06
CA PHE A 100 12.63 0.13 10.86
C PHE A 100 12.21 -1.14 10.10
N ILE A 101 13.09 -2.14 10.02
CA ILE A 101 12.77 -3.43 9.39
C ILE A 101 11.70 -4.17 10.21
N GLU A 102 11.83 -4.20 11.54
CA GLU A 102 10.83 -4.80 12.42
C GLU A 102 9.47 -4.10 12.30
N HIS A 103 9.48 -2.76 12.28
CA HIS A 103 8.26 -1.97 12.09
C HIS A 103 7.59 -2.28 10.75
N LEU A 104 8.36 -2.34 9.66
CA LEU A 104 7.87 -2.73 8.34
C LEU A 104 7.22 -4.12 8.37
N GLU A 105 7.86 -5.10 9.00
CA GLU A 105 7.31 -6.46 9.11
C GLU A 105 5.98 -6.48 9.87
N LYS A 106 5.85 -5.68 10.92
CA LYS A 106 4.59 -5.52 11.67
C LYS A 106 3.48 -4.88 10.83
N VAL A 107 3.82 -3.88 10.01
CA VAL A 107 2.86 -3.29 9.06
C VAL A 107 2.40 -4.33 8.04
N MET A 108 3.33 -5.12 7.47
CA MET A 108 3.00 -6.19 6.54
C MET A 108 2.11 -7.27 7.17
N GLU A 109 2.39 -7.67 8.41
CA GLU A 109 1.56 -8.61 9.18
C GLU A 109 0.13 -8.08 9.34
N THR A 110 -0.01 -6.80 9.68
CA THR A 110 -1.31 -6.13 9.86
C THR A 110 -2.12 -6.12 8.56
N VAL A 111 -1.50 -5.78 7.44
CA VAL A 111 -2.16 -5.77 6.12
C VAL A 111 -2.59 -7.19 5.71
N ARG A 112 -1.77 -8.21 5.99
CA ARG A 112 -2.14 -9.62 5.72
C ARG A 112 -3.32 -10.07 6.57
N ALA A 113 -3.38 -9.67 7.85
CA ALA A 113 -4.51 -9.96 8.72
C ALA A 113 -5.81 -9.32 8.19
N MET A 114 -5.74 -8.07 7.71
CA MET A 114 -6.87 -7.41 7.05
C MET A 114 -7.34 -8.19 5.82
N GLU A 115 -6.44 -8.61 4.92
CA GLU A 115 -6.83 -9.41 3.76
C GLU A 115 -7.45 -10.76 4.15
N GLY A 116 -6.91 -11.43 5.17
CA GLY A 116 -7.44 -12.69 5.68
C GLY A 116 -8.87 -12.54 6.24
N ALA A 117 -9.17 -11.43 6.91
CA ALA A 117 -10.50 -11.15 7.45
C ALA A 117 -11.54 -10.81 6.36
N MET A 118 -11.09 -10.41 5.17
CA MET A 118 -11.94 -10.07 4.04
C MET A 118 -12.14 -11.24 3.06
N SER A 119 -11.43 -12.36 3.25
CA SER A 119 -11.44 -13.57 2.41
C SER A 119 -12.54 -14.54 2.85
#